data_AF-A0A817LWS1-F1
#
_entry.id   AF-A0A817LWS1-F1
#
_cell.length_a   1.000
_cell.length_b   1.000
_cell.length_c   1.000
_cell.angle_alpha   90.00
_cell.angle_beta   90.00
_cell.angle_gamma   90.00
#
_symmetry.space_group_name_H-M   'P 1'
#
loop_
_entity.id
_entity.type
_entity.pdbx_description
1 polymer ?
#
loop_
_entity_poly.entity_id
_entity_poly.type
_entity_poly.pdbx_seq_one_letter_code
_entity_poly.pdbx_strand_id
1 'polypeptide(L)'
;MSFLTVIIFCATIFCVQSVTYNINSSTTNWQTILSNLKAGDIVTIHHGTYVTPGFFQLTLNGTLNNPIIIQGAPNETRPIIQGPVAGANAQNVINIQGSNFMVKGIAFTKGSRGVRLGPAVTSNAIFDNIYIFNTTGTAFSANDNANEYANITLQNSEITNTNALAATTGECVYVGCVSDECRIRDSLFQHNYCHDTLGSVGGSRAGFQIKPGSYNVIIRNNVCYNVVGPCIIVYDGYDRGRNLIDGNLAVNAGTADIGIQCTSGATITNNIVINSNLAGIGVIVNSLYPNVSYTRNITINQNTVYMSQADACLRLNSVTNKNITILNNVFYCGNQPSIKASNDLTGARIYNNATNGSISATGISSCGTFAVSSNAFLNAAATNFYPASSSLLINKGVNLRYQAFYDYNGMPRSIVTPTVGAYEYSTTNNPGCPVINNFKCASSTASVPQYPLTP
;
A
#
# COMPACT_ATOMS: atom_id res chain seq x y z
N MET A 1 49.83 19.87 48.98
CA MET A 1 48.52 20.10 48.34
C MET A 1 48.80 20.86 47.05
N SER A 2 48.45 20.46 45.83
CA SER A 2 47.81 19.28 45.27
C SER A 2 48.23 19.31 43.78
N PHE A 3 48.79 18.22 43.24
CA PHE A 3 49.12 18.13 41.81
C PHE A 3 47.84 17.78 41.05
N LEU A 4 47.39 18.68 40.18
CA LEU A 4 46.24 18.48 39.31
C LEU A 4 46.70 17.73 38.04
N THR A 5 46.53 16.41 38.04
CA THR A 5 46.73 15.57 36.86
C THR A 5 45.55 15.74 35.91
N VAL A 6 45.74 16.45 34.80
CA VAL A 6 44.75 16.54 33.71
C VAL A 6 44.87 15.27 32.87
N ILE A 7 43.91 14.36 33.03
CA ILE A 7 43.76 13.18 32.15
C ILE A 7 43.06 13.65 30.87
N ILE A 8 43.84 13.82 29.80
CA ILE A 8 43.30 14.02 28.46
C ILE A 8 42.77 12.67 27.97
N PHE A 9 41.45 12.47 28.08
CA PHE A 9 40.76 11.39 27.37
C PHE A 9 40.80 11.74 25.88
N CYS A 10 41.78 11.20 25.17
CA CYS A 10 41.79 11.18 23.72
C CYS A 10 40.69 10.23 23.27
N ALA A 11 39.47 10.75 23.06
CA ALA A 11 38.40 9.99 22.45
C ALA A 11 38.86 9.59 21.05
N THR A 12 39.25 8.33 20.89
CA THR A 12 39.51 7.76 19.56
C THR A 12 38.18 7.80 18.81
N ILE A 13 38.03 8.82 17.97
CA ILE A 13 36.98 8.88 16.97
C ILE A 13 37.28 7.73 16.01
N PHE A 14 36.72 6.56 16.28
CA PHE A 14 36.68 5.47 15.32
C PHE A 14 35.79 5.94 14.18
N CYS A 15 36.39 6.56 13.16
CA CYS A 15 35.72 6.73 11.88
C CYS A 15 35.31 5.34 11.40
N VAL A 16 34.00 5.07 11.41
CA VAL A 16 33.45 3.89 10.77
C VAL A 16 33.77 4.00 9.29
N GLN A 17 34.73 3.21 8.83
CA GLN A 17 35.09 3.16 7.42
C GLN A 17 34.00 2.36 6.68
N SER A 18 33.28 3.04 5.79
CA SER A 18 32.40 2.41 4.81
C SER A 18 33.24 1.56 3.86
N VAL A 19 32.85 0.30 3.67
CA VAL A 19 33.44 -0.59 2.66
C VAL A 19 32.47 -0.78 1.50
N THR A 20 33.01 -0.73 0.28
CA THR A 20 32.25 -1.10 -0.93
C THR A 20 32.60 -2.52 -1.36
N TYR A 21 31.58 -3.36 -1.51
CA TYR A 21 31.69 -4.73 -2.02
C TYR A 21 31.07 -4.84 -3.40
N ASN A 22 31.69 -5.64 -4.27
CA ASN A 22 31.11 -6.02 -5.57
C ASN A 22 30.92 -7.54 -5.59
N ILE A 23 29.68 -7.97 -5.80
CA ILE A 23 29.28 -9.37 -5.90
C ILE A 23 28.90 -9.63 -7.35
N ASN A 24 29.55 -10.59 -8.00
CA ASN A 24 29.22 -11.05 -9.33
C ASN A 24 29.00 -12.58 -9.33
N SER A 25 28.66 -13.15 -10.48
CA SER A 25 28.39 -14.60 -10.61
C SER A 25 29.57 -15.52 -10.23
N SER A 26 30.80 -15.02 -10.20
CA SER A 26 31.99 -15.76 -9.76
C SER A 26 32.28 -15.62 -8.26
N THR A 27 31.56 -14.74 -7.55
CA THR A 27 31.76 -14.50 -6.11
C THR A 27 31.14 -15.63 -5.30
N THR A 28 31.94 -16.60 -4.86
CA THR A 28 31.47 -17.81 -4.18
C THR A 28 31.07 -17.60 -2.72
N ASN A 29 31.55 -16.54 -2.07
CA ASN A 29 31.30 -16.22 -0.66
C ASN A 29 30.31 -15.05 -0.46
N TRP A 30 29.45 -14.79 -1.45
CA TRP A 30 28.55 -13.64 -1.44
C TRP A 30 27.61 -13.60 -0.22
N GLN A 31 27.16 -14.76 0.28
CA GLN A 31 26.33 -14.83 1.48
C GLN A 31 27.10 -14.34 2.70
N THR A 32 28.36 -14.74 2.83
CA THR A 32 29.24 -14.30 3.92
C THR A 32 29.49 -12.80 3.85
N ILE A 33 29.63 -12.22 2.65
CA ILE A 33 29.75 -10.78 2.48
C ILE A 33 28.50 -10.08 3.01
N LEU A 34 27.32 -10.48 2.54
CA LEU A 34 26.05 -9.86 2.95
C LEU A 34 25.77 -10.00 4.46
N SER A 35 26.15 -11.13 5.07
CA SER A 35 25.93 -11.38 6.50
C SER A 35 26.87 -10.59 7.43
N ASN A 36 27.95 -10.00 6.90
CA ASN A 36 28.97 -9.30 7.69
C ASN A 36 29.00 -7.77 7.47
N LEU A 37 28.00 -7.23 6.77
CA LEU A 37 27.91 -5.80 6.51
C LEU A 37 27.78 -4.99 7.81
N LYS A 38 28.45 -3.85 7.82
CA LYS A 38 28.47 -2.88 8.92
C LYS A 38 27.88 -1.55 8.46
N ALA A 39 27.50 -0.72 9.42
CA ALA A 39 26.98 0.61 9.14
C ALA A 39 27.87 1.38 8.14
N GLY A 40 27.25 1.88 7.07
CA GLY A 40 27.93 2.59 5.98
C GLY A 40 28.37 1.71 4.82
N ASP A 41 28.36 0.38 4.94
CA ASP A 41 28.78 -0.50 3.85
C ASP A 41 27.80 -0.43 2.67
N ILE A 42 28.36 -0.54 1.46
CA ILE A 42 27.64 -0.56 0.20
C ILE A 42 27.98 -1.84 -0.54
N VAL A 43 26.97 -2.61 -0.94
CA VAL A 43 27.14 -3.80 -1.77
C VAL A 43 26.47 -3.58 -3.10
N THR A 44 27.23 -3.74 -4.18
CA THR A 44 26.71 -3.79 -5.54
C THR A 44 26.69 -5.23 -6.03
N ILE A 45 25.50 -5.74 -6.35
CA ILE A 45 25.28 -7.08 -6.89
C ILE A 45 25.08 -6.95 -8.40
N HIS A 46 26.02 -7.49 -9.17
CA HIS A 46 25.96 -7.54 -10.62
C HIS A 46 24.99 -8.61 -11.10
N HIS A 47 24.59 -8.51 -12.38
CA HIS A 47 23.80 -9.51 -13.08
C HIS A 47 24.21 -10.93 -12.67
N GLY A 48 23.22 -11.70 -12.22
CA GLY A 48 23.40 -13.11 -11.90
C GLY A 48 22.20 -13.66 -11.16
N THR A 49 22.18 -14.98 -11.01
CA THR A 49 21.24 -15.68 -10.14
C THR A 49 21.99 -16.22 -8.93
N TYR A 50 21.62 -15.74 -7.75
CA TYR A 50 22.24 -16.05 -6.46
C TYR A 50 21.28 -16.92 -5.65
N VAL A 51 21.58 -18.22 -5.57
CA VAL A 51 20.70 -19.19 -4.93
C VAL A 51 20.97 -19.24 -3.44
N THR A 52 19.93 -19.03 -2.62
CA THR A 52 20.07 -19.13 -1.17
C THR A 52 20.17 -20.59 -0.71
N PRO A 53 20.90 -20.88 0.38
CA PRO A 53 21.16 -22.25 0.84
C PRO A 53 19.95 -22.89 1.57
N GLY A 54 18.76 -22.29 1.49
CA GLY A 54 17.62 -22.60 2.37
C GLY A 54 17.32 -21.41 3.29
N PHE A 55 17.34 -21.62 4.61
CA PHE A 55 17.15 -20.53 5.56
C PHE A 55 18.31 -19.54 5.43
N PHE A 56 18.00 -18.32 4.99
CA PHE A 56 18.97 -17.24 4.85
C PHE A 56 18.41 -15.99 5.51
N GLN A 57 19.15 -15.46 6.47
CA GLN A 57 18.76 -14.28 7.25
C GLN A 57 19.91 -13.28 7.30
N LEU A 58 19.59 -12.02 7.02
CA LEU A 58 20.49 -10.89 7.18
C LEU A 58 20.07 -10.07 8.39
N THR A 59 21.04 -9.68 9.21
CA THR A 59 20.86 -8.68 10.27
C THR A 59 21.63 -7.44 9.88
N LEU A 60 20.93 -6.43 9.39
CA LEU A 60 21.50 -5.21 8.83
C LEU A 60 21.29 -4.07 9.83
N ASN A 61 22.35 -3.68 10.54
CA ASN A 61 22.32 -2.60 11.51
C ASN A 61 23.19 -1.44 11.04
N GLY A 62 22.61 -0.57 10.22
CA GLY A 62 23.17 0.72 9.89
C GLY A 62 22.88 1.78 10.96
N THR A 63 23.26 3.00 10.65
CA THR A 63 22.87 4.21 11.41
C THR A 63 22.18 5.19 10.47
N LEU A 64 21.46 6.18 11.01
CA LEU A 64 20.80 7.20 10.19
C LEU A 64 21.78 7.91 9.24
N ASN A 65 23.01 8.18 9.70
CA ASN A 65 24.05 8.85 8.91
C ASN A 65 24.85 7.89 8.02
N ASN A 66 24.90 6.61 8.37
CA ASN A 66 25.64 5.57 7.66
C ASN A 66 24.75 4.33 7.52
N PRO A 67 23.74 4.35 6.63
CA PRO A 67 22.90 3.18 6.40
C PRO A 67 23.70 2.09 5.68
N ILE A 68 23.24 0.84 5.78
CA ILE A 68 23.74 -0.24 4.93
C ILE A 68 22.99 -0.21 3.61
N ILE A 69 23.69 -0.27 2.48
CA ILE A 69 23.06 -0.27 1.15
C ILE A 69 23.39 -1.57 0.42
N ILE A 70 22.36 -2.30 0.00
CA ILE A 70 22.48 -3.46 -0.90
C ILE A 70 21.75 -3.09 -2.20
N GLN A 71 22.46 -3.04 -3.31
CA GLN A 71 21.91 -2.57 -4.59
C GLN A 71 22.26 -3.48 -5.75
N GLY A 72 21.37 -3.59 -6.73
CA GLY A 72 21.72 -4.10 -8.05
C GLY A 72 22.63 -3.14 -8.79
N ALA A 73 23.52 -3.67 -9.63
CA ALA A 73 24.39 -2.88 -10.48
C ALA A 73 23.57 -2.01 -11.46
N PRO A 74 23.87 -0.71 -11.58
CA PRO A 74 23.15 0.18 -12.50
C PRO A 74 23.44 -0.22 -13.95
N ASN A 75 22.45 -0.01 -14.83
CA ASN A 75 22.54 -0.31 -16.27
C ASN A 75 22.78 -1.79 -16.61
N GLU A 76 22.59 -2.70 -15.65
CA GLU A 76 22.59 -4.14 -15.87
C GLU A 76 21.19 -4.72 -15.71
N THR A 77 20.97 -5.92 -16.25
CA THR A 77 19.80 -6.71 -15.89
C THR A 77 19.79 -6.95 -14.38
N ARG A 78 18.63 -6.76 -13.77
CA ARG A 78 18.43 -6.88 -12.32
C ARG A 78 18.98 -8.23 -11.80
N PRO A 79 19.88 -8.26 -10.80
CA PRO A 79 20.31 -9.51 -10.19
C PRO A 79 19.13 -10.20 -9.49
N ILE A 80 19.16 -11.53 -9.49
CA ILE A 80 18.09 -12.37 -8.94
C ILE A 80 18.63 -13.09 -7.70
N ILE A 81 18.05 -12.82 -6.54
CA ILE A 81 18.18 -13.68 -5.36
C ILE A 81 17.07 -14.73 -5.44
N GLN A 82 17.46 -16.00 -5.53
CA GLN A 82 16.55 -17.11 -5.75
C GLN A 82 16.48 -18.00 -4.51
N GLY A 83 15.27 -18.15 -3.96
CA GLY A 83 15.01 -19.08 -2.86
C GLY A 83 15.08 -20.55 -3.30
N PRO A 84 15.07 -21.50 -2.34
CA PRO A 84 14.94 -22.92 -2.66
C PRO A 84 13.63 -23.20 -3.44
N VAL A 85 13.64 -24.31 -4.19
CA VAL A 85 12.55 -24.71 -5.10
C VAL A 85 11.23 -24.96 -4.33
N ALA A 86 10.13 -24.74 -5.05
CA ALA A 86 8.73 -24.79 -4.62
C ALA A 86 8.35 -26.02 -3.76
N GLY A 87 7.52 -25.76 -2.75
CA GLY A 87 6.86 -26.78 -1.92
C GLY A 87 6.35 -26.18 -0.61
N ALA A 88 5.43 -26.87 0.07
CA ALA A 88 4.83 -26.41 1.34
C ALA A 88 5.87 -26.14 2.46
N ASN A 89 7.07 -26.73 2.34
CA ASN A 89 8.18 -26.57 3.29
C ASN A 89 9.31 -25.67 2.77
N ALA A 90 9.09 -24.93 1.68
CA ALA A 90 10.11 -24.03 1.15
C ALA A 90 10.45 -22.93 2.18
N GLN A 91 11.73 -22.62 2.31
CA GLN A 91 12.17 -21.45 3.08
C GLN A 91 11.87 -20.17 2.30
N ASN A 92 11.80 -19.03 3.00
CA ASN A 92 11.67 -17.73 2.35
C ASN A 92 12.87 -17.48 1.42
N VAL A 93 12.71 -16.67 0.37
CA VAL A 93 13.84 -16.27 -0.48
C VAL A 93 14.89 -15.60 0.38
N ILE A 94 14.47 -14.64 1.21
CA ILE A 94 15.35 -13.98 2.17
C ILE A 94 14.58 -13.50 3.40
N ASN A 95 15.21 -13.62 4.57
CA ASN A 95 14.79 -12.94 5.79
C ASN A 95 15.73 -11.77 6.03
N ILE A 96 15.21 -10.59 6.36
CA ILE A 96 16.02 -9.39 6.63
C ILE A 96 15.51 -8.75 7.91
N GLN A 97 16.39 -8.35 8.80
CA GLN A 97 16.04 -7.65 10.03
C GLN A 97 17.09 -6.60 10.38
N GLY A 98 16.81 -5.76 11.37
CA GLY A 98 17.73 -4.72 11.85
C GLY A 98 17.24 -3.31 11.52
N SER A 99 18.14 -2.33 11.47
CA SER A 99 17.76 -0.93 11.30
C SER A 99 18.64 -0.15 10.33
N ASN A 100 18.05 0.88 9.71
CA ASN A 100 18.74 1.84 8.83
C ASN A 100 19.47 1.14 7.67
N PHE A 101 18.69 0.50 6.78
CA PHE A 101 19.24 -0.15 5.60
C PHE A 101 18.37 0.09 4.36
N MET A 102 18.98 -0.06 3.19
CA MET A 102 18.32 0.04 1.90
C MET A 102 18.63 -1.18 1.05
N VAL A 103 17.58 -1.73 0.42
CA VAL A 103 17.67 -2.78 -0.59
C VAL A 103 17.05 -2.25 -1.87
N LYS A 104 17.81 -2.17 -2.96
CA LYS A 104 17.28 -1.60 -4.20
C LYS A 104 17.70 -2.30 -5.49
N GLY A 105 16.81 -2.33 -6.48
CA GLY A 105 17.16 -2.86 -7.80
C GLY A 105 17.53 -4.34 -7.78
N ILE A 106 16.84 -5.16 -6.97
CA ILE A 106 17.10 -6.62 -6.84
C ILE A 106 15.80 -7.38 -7.06
N ALA A 107 15.88 -8.51 -7.76
CA ALA A 107 14.75 -9.40 -7.97
C ALA A 107 14.78 -10.55 -6.96
N PHE A 108 13.62 -10.96 -6.48
CA PHE A 108 13.42 -12.07 -5.54
C PHE A 108 12.43 -13.06 -6.13
N THR A 109 12.77 -14.35 -6.16
CA THR A 109 11.89 -15.37 -6.73
C THR A 109 11.99 -16.73 -6.07
N LYS A 110 10.96 -17.56 -6.26
CA LYS A 110 10.74 -18.85 -5.60
C LYS A 110 10.52 -18.69 -4.10
N GLY A 111 10.99 -19.63 -3.29
CA GLY A 111 10.80 -19.63 -1.85
C GLY A 111 9.33 -19.73 -1.41
N SER A 112 9.11 -19.82 -0.10
CA SER A 112 7.76 -19.69 0.46
C SER A 112 7.29 -18.24 0.39
N ARG A 113 7.99 -17.32 1.06
CA ARG A 113 7.80 -15.88 0.91
C ARG A 113 8.97 -15.26 0.16
N GLY A 114 8.75 -14.10 -0.48
CA GLY A 114 9.81 -13.34 -1.13
C GLY A 114 10.75 -12.71 -0.11
N VAL A 115 10.44 -11.48 0.31
CA VAL A 115 11.17 -10.76 1.36
C VAL A 115 10.36 -10.83 2.65
N ARG A 116 10.93 -11.45 3.70
CA ARG A 116 10.36 -11.43 5.04
C ARG A 116 11.18 -10.54 5.95
N LEU A 117 10.55 -9.58 6.60
CA LEU A 117 11.14 -8.91 7.76
C LEU A 117 11.12 -9.89 8.93
N GLY A 118 12.31 -10.23 9.43
CA GLY A 118 12.53 -11.33 10.38
C GLY A 118 11.97 -11.10 11.78
N PRO A 119 12.18 -12.04 12.72
CA PRO A 119 11.53 -12.07 14.02
C PRO A 119 12.14 -11.09 15.04
N ALA A 120 12.93 -10.12 14.59
CA ALA A 120 13.48 -9.06 15.41
C ALA A 120 12.95 -7.70 14.92
N VAL A 121 13.01 -6.70 15.80
CA VAL A 121 12.64 -5.31 15.49
C VAL A 121 13.32 -4.88 14.19
N THR A 122 12.52 -4.44 13.24
CA THR A 122 13.01 -3.86 11.99
C THR A 122 12.54 -2.43 11.87
N SER A 123 13.45 -1.49 11.62
CA SER A 123 13.10 -0.08 11.50
C SER A 123 13.94 0.70 10.50
N ASN A 124 13.39 1.79 9.94
CA ASN A 124 14.08 2.66 8.99
C ASN A 124 14.65 1.86 7.80
N ALA A 125 13.81 1.01 7.19
CA ALA A 125 14.19 0.13 6.11
C ALA A 125 13.56 0.62 4.79
N ILE A 126 14.36 0.71 3.73
CA ILE A 126 13.89 1.13 2.41
C ILE A 126 14.07 -0.02 1.41
N PHE A 127 12.99 -0.38 0.73
CA PHE A 127 12.96 -1.29 -0.39
C PHE A 127 12.52 -0.50 -1.62
N ASP A 128 13.41 -0.33 -2.59
CA ASP A 128 13.19 0.55 -3.74
C ASP A 128 13.46 -0.17 -5.05
N ASN A 129 12.52 -0.13 -6.00
CA ASN A 129 12.69 -0.76 -7.32
C ASN A 129 13.07 -2.25 -7.22
N ILE A 130 12.46 -2.97 -6.28
CA ILE A 130 12.62 -4.43 -6.19
C ILE A 130 11.54 -5.12 -7.04
N TYR A 131 11.82 -6.35 -7.44
CA TYR A 131 10.87 -7.17 -8.18
C TYR A 131 10.67 -8.51 -7.49
N ILE A 132 9.48 -8.79 -6.98
CA ILE A 132 9.19 -10.05 -6.29
C ILE A 132 8.21 -10.86 -7.13
N PHE A 133 8.60 -12.06 -7.56
CA PHE A 133 7.78 -12.84 -8.48
C PHE A 133 7.89 -14.34 -8.29
N ASN A 134 6.84 -15.07 -8.66
CA ASN A 134 6.78 -16.52 -8.58
C ASN A 134 7.12 -17.03 -7.18
N THR A 135 6.48 -16.50 -6.15
CA THR A 135 6.60 -17.01 -4.77
C THR A 135 5.53 -18.06 -4.50
N THR A 136 5.79 -18.97 -3.56
CA THR A 136 4.77 -19.95 -3.13
C THR A 136 3.64 -19.29 -2.34
N GLY A 137 3.96 -18.22 -1.61
CA GLY A 137 3.08 -17.47 -0.71
C GLY A 137 3.22 -15.96 -0.91
N THR A 138 3.08 -15.21 0.18
CA THR A 138 3.22 -13.75 0.23
C THR A 138 4.56 -13.25 -0.33
N ALA A 139 4.56 -12.17 -1.11
CA ALA A 139 5.78 -11.58 -1.65
C ALA A 139 6.58 -10.78 -0.60
N PHE A 140 5.98 -9.79 0.05
CA PHE A 140 6.61 -8.98 1.09
C PHE A 140 5.85 -9.13 2.41
N SER A 141 6.53 -9.57 3.48
CA SER A 141 5.87 -9.82 4.76
C SER A 141 6.61 -9.23 5.96
N ALA A 142 5.86 -8.69 6.92
CA ALA A 142 6.35 -8.28 8.23
C ALA A 142 5.34 -8.67 9.30
N ASN A 143 5.38 -9.94 9.73
CA ASN A 143 4.29 -10.57 10.47
C ASN A 143 4.74 -11.62 11.50
N ASP A 144 5.93 -11.45 12.06
CA ASP A 144 6.39 -12.30 13.15
C ASP A 144 5.90 -11.79 14.50
N ASN A 145 5.30 -12.70 15.28
CA ASN A 145 4.69 -12.42 16.58
C ASN A 145 5.62 -11.65 17.53
N ALA A 146 5.02 -10.80 18.36
CA ALA A 146 5.68 -9.94 19.35
C ALA A 146 6.65 -8.88 18.78
N ASN A 147 6.65 -8.66 17.47
CA ASN A 147 7.48 -7.62 16.85
C ASN A 147 6.72 -6.34 16.52
N GLU A 148 7.49 -5.26 16.46
CA GLU A 148 7.05 -3.99 15.93
C GLU A 148 7.97 -3.60 14.77
N TYR A 149 7.36 -3.23 13.64
CA TYR A 149 8.03 -2.75 12.44
C TYR A 149 7.70 -1.27 12.28
N ALA A 150 8.70 -0.41 12.13
CA ALA A 150 8.49 1.04 12.08
C ALA A 150 9.28 1.68 10.93
N ASN A 151 8.75 2.73 10.30
CA ASN A 151 9.46 3.47 9.25
C ASN A 151 9.94 2.55 8.11
N ILE A 152 9.06 1.64 7.67
CA ILE A 152 9.32 0.75 6.53
C ILE A 152 8.80 1.42 5.27
N THR A 153 9.67 1.57 4.27
CA THR A 153 9.28 2.05 2.94
C THR A 153 9.43 0.94 1.92
N LEU A 154 8.37 0.63 1.18
CA LEU A 154 8.42 -0.17 -0.04
C LEU A 154 7.89 0.68 -1.18
N GLN A 155 8.74 0.93 -2.17
CA GLN A 155 8.40 1.83 -3.26
C GLN A 155 8.94 1.41 -4.63
N ASN A 156 8.28 1.91 -5.67
CA ASN A 156 8.66 1.70 -7.07
C ASN A 156 8.82 0.21 -7.44
N SER A 157 8.16 -0.69 -6.70
CA SER A 157 8.42 -2.11 -6.78
C SER A 157 7.32 -2.86 -7.50
N GLU A 158 7.70 -3.91 -8.22
CA GLU A 158 6.78 -4.78 -8.96
C GLU A 158 6.62 -6.10 -8.20
N ILE A 159 5.39 -6.56 -8.08
CA ILE A 159 5.05 -7.81 -7.42
C ILE A 159 4.05 -8.55 -8.28
N THR A 160 4.37 -9.78 -8.69
CA THR A 160 3.48 -10.58 -9.55
C THR A 160 3.56 -12.06 -9.27
N ASN A 161 2.54 -12.81 -9.68
CA ASN A 161 2.53 -14.27 -9.64
C ASN A 161 2.88 -14.83 -8.24
N THR A 162 2.42 -14.18 -7.18
CA THR A 162 2.40 -14.77 -5.83
C THR A 162 1.43 -15.96 -5.83
N ASN A 163 1.70 -16.97 -5.00
CA ASN A 163 0.96 -18.24 -5.02
C ASN A 163 1.15 -19.09 -6.29
N ALA A 164 2.03 -18.72 -7.22
CA ALA A 164 2.18 -19.46 -8.48
C ALA A 164 2.79 -20.87 -8.31
N LEU A 165 3.41 -21.14 -7.17
CA LEU A 165 4.19 -22.36 -6.94
C LEU A 165 3.55 -23.39 -6.01
N ALA A 166 2.59 -22.98 -5.17
CA ALA A 166 1.71 -23.90 -4.43
C ALA A 166 0.48 -23.16 -3.89
N ALA A 167 -0.52 -23.97 -3.55
CA ALA A 167 -1.81 -23.57 -3.01
C ALA A 167 -1.74 -23.01 -1.57
N THR A 168 -1.23 -21.79 -1.38
CA THR A 168 -1.10 -21.15 -0.04
C THR A 168 -1.76 -19.76 0.06
N THR A 169 -1.25 -18.85 0.90
CA THR A 169 -1.58 -17.41 0.82
C THR A 169 -0.89 -16.78 -0.39
N GLY A 170 -1.15 -15.52 -0.72
CA GLY A 170 -0.66 -14.94 -1.98
C GLY A 170 -0.72 -13.43 -2.05
N GLU A 171 -0.62 -12.75 -0.93
CA GLU A 171 -0.66 -11.29 -0.88
C GLU A 171 0.62 -10.68 -1.47
N CYS A 172 0.51 -9.50 -2.10
CA CYS A 172 1.71 -8.75 -2.49
C CYS A 172 2.43 -8.23 -1.24
N VAL A 173 1.67 -7.64 -0.31
CA VAL A 173 2.16 -7.12 0.98
C VAL A 173 1.25 -7.60 2.11
N TYR A 174 1.84 -8.28 3.11
CA TYR A 174 1.18 -8.69 4.35
C TYR A 174 1.96 -8.18 5.56
N VAL A 175 1.39 -7.27 6.34
CA VAL A 175 2.10 -6.65 7.46
C VAL A 175 1.24 -6.54 8.71
N GLY A 176 1.88 -6.73 9.87
CA GLY A 176 1.23 -6.92 11.17
C GLY A 176 0.71 -8.34 11.36
N CYS A 177 0.14 -8.61 12.53
CA CYS A 177 -0.35 -9.94 12.91
C CYS A 177 -1.85 -9.93 13.20
N VAL A 178 -2.40 -11.14 13.13
CA VAL A 178 -3.72 -11.41 13.71
C VAL A 178 -3.73 -11.00 15.18
N SER A 179 -4.87 -10.52 15.66
CA SER A 179 -5.08 -10.18 17.07
C SER A 179 -4.10 -9.16 17.67
N ASP A 180 -3.47 -8.33 16.83
CA ASP A 180 -2.57 -7.26 17.29
C ASP A 180 -1.32 -7.79 18.03
N GLU A 181 -0.90 -9.03 17.71
CA GLU A 181 0.29 -9.69 18.28
C GLU A 181 1.61 -9.12 17.75
N CYS A 182 1.58 -8.44 16.60
CA CYS A 182 2.67 -7.71 16.01
C CYS A 182 2.10 -6.60 15.11
N ARG A 183 2.86 -5.51 14.93
CA ARG A 183 2.35 -4.27 14.33
C ARG A 183 3.32 -3.67 13.35
N ILE A 184 2.80 -3.03 12.31
CA ILE A 184 3.56 -2.06 11.52
C ILE A 184 3.05 -0.64 11.81
N ARG A 185 3.96 0.34 11.87
CA ARG A 185 3.60 1.75 12.00
C ARG A 185 4.50 2.70 11.20
N ASP A 186 4.00 3.90 11.00
CA ASP A 186 4.73 5.03 10.42
C ASP A 186 5.45 4.65 9.11
N SER A 187 4.76 3.86 8.28
CA SER A 187 5.34 3.15 7.13
C SER A 187 4.69 3.58 5.82
N LEU A 188 5.43 3.47 4.72
CA LEU A 188 5.04 3.96 3.40
C LEU A 188 5.12 2.86 2.34
N PHE A 189 3.98 2.54 1.75
CA PHE A 189 3.85 1.67 0.59
C PHE A 189 3.43 2.50 -0.60
N GLN A 190 4.34 2.85 -1.52
CA GLN A 190 4.02 3.77 -2.60
C GLN A 190 4.52 3.40 -4.00
N HIS A 191 3.76 3.77 -5.03
CA HIS A 191 4.17 3.57 -6.43
C HIS A 191 4.56 2.12 -6.74
N ASN A 192 3.92 1.15 -6.11
CA ASN A 192 4.16 -0.27 -6.39
C ASN A 192 3.11 -0.79 -7.39
N TYR A 193 3.51 -1.77 -8.19
CA TYR A 193 2.64 -2.47 -9.13
C TYR A 193 2.46 -3.92 -8.68
N CYS A 194 1.27 -4.25 -8.19
CA CYS A 194 0.88 -5.59 -7.76
C CYS A 194 -0.08 -6.18 -8.78
N HIS A 195 0.29 -7.28 -9.44
CA HIS A 195 -0.57 -7.82 -10.48
C HIS A 195 -0.51 -9.33 -10.70
N ASP A 196 -1.59 -9.86 -11.28
CA ASP A 196 -1.73 -11.26 -11.69
C ASP A 196 -1.48 -12.25 -10.54
N THR A 197 -2.01 -11.94 -9.35
CA THR A 197 -1.94 -12.79 -8.15
C THR A 197 -3.10 -13.80 -8.11
N LEU A 198 -3.28 -14.50 -9.23
CA LEU A 198 -4.49 -15.27 -9.59
C LEU A 198 -4.50 -16.75 -9.17
N GLY A 199 -3.59 -17.20 -8.29
CA GLY A 199 -3.41 -18.61 -7.93
C GLY A 199 -4.71 -19.43 -7.68
N SER A 200 -4.68 -20.74 -7.90
CA SER A 200 -5.90 -21.55 -8.03
C SER A 200 -6.60 -21.94 -6.70
N VAL A 201 -6.07 -21.60 -5.51
CA VAL A 201 -6.57 -22.16 -4.23
C VAL A 201 -6.91 -21.12 -3.17
N GLY A 202 -8.03 -21.32 -2.46
CA GLY A 202 -8.63 -20.38 -1.50
C GLY A 202 -7.66 -19.81 -0.44
N GLY A 203 -7.90 -18.57 -0.02
CA GLY A 203 -7.07 -17.81 0.93
C GLY A 203 -7.10 -16.31 0.64
N SER A 204 -6.75 -15.46 1.62
CA SER A 204 -6.64 -14.01 1.41
C SER A 204 -5.48 -13.72 0.45
N ARG A 205 -5.76 -12.96 -0.62
CA ARG A 205 -4.80 -12.63 -1.68
C ARG A 205 -4.92 -11.17 -2.04
N ALA A 206 -4.87 -10.35 -1.00
CA ALA A 206 -4.95 -8.91 -1.15
C ALA A 206 -3.68 -8.37 -1.80
N GLY A 207 -3.77 -7.21 -2.45
CA GLY A 207 -2.56 -6.47 -2.84
C GLY A 207 -1.81 -6.04 -1.59
N PHE A 208 -2.45 -5.22 -0.76
CA PHE A 208 -1.88 -4.69 0.48
C PHE A 208 -2.78 -5.03 1.65
N GLN A 209 -2.29 -5.82 2.59
CA GLN A 209 -3.01 -6.21 3.80
C GLN A 209 -2.31 -5.69 5.06
N ILE A 210 -2.97 -4.75 5.75
CA ILE A 210 -2.49 -4.13 6.98
C ILE A 210 -3.31 -4.64 8.17
N LYS A 211 -2.74 -5.54 8.96
CA LYS A 211 -3.42 -6.27 10.04
C LYS A 211 -3.77 -5.41 11.27
N PRO A 212 -4.67 -5.90 12.16
CA PRO A 212 -5.13 -5.15 13.32
C PRO A 212 -4.01 -4.53 14.15
N GLY A 213 -4.30 -3.35 14.69
CA GLY A 213 -3.44 -2.54 15.53
C GLY A 213 -2.24 -1.89 14.85
N SER A 214 -2.06 -2.09 13.54
CA SER A 214 -1.12 -1.33 12.70
C SER A 214 -1.70 0.04 12.32
N TYR A 215 -0.90 1.10 12.39
CA TYR A 215 -1.38 2.49 12.31
C TYR A 215 -0.38 3.44 11.63
N ASN A 216 -0.82 4.62 11.21
CA ASN A 216 0.01 5.60 10.48
C ASN A 216 0.69 5.00 9.24
N VAL A 217 0.06 4.00 8.61
CA VAL A 217 0.52 3.43 7.35
C VAL A 217 -0.06 4.22 6.19
N ILE A 218 0.81 4.68 5.29
CA ILE A 218 0.42 5.35 4.04
C ILE A 218 0.55 4.34 2.90
N ILE A 219 -0.56 4.08 2.21
CA ILE A 219 -0.61 3.28 0.99
C ILE A 219 -1.01 4.24 -0.14
N ARG A 220 -0.04 4.63 -0.98
CA ARG A 220 -0.24 5.70 -1.98
C ARG A 220 0.19 5.33 -3.39
N ASN A 221 -0.60 5.72 -4.38
CA ASN A 221 -0.21 5.63 -5.79
C ASN A 221 0.18 4.21 -6.25
N ASN A 222 -0.29 3.18 -5.55
CA ASN A 222 -0.08 1.80 -5.97
C ASN A 222 -1.11 1.42 -7.02
N VAL A 223 -0.75 0.46 -7.86
CA VAL A 223 -1.64 -0.15 -8.85
C VAL A 223 -1.82 -1.62 -8.51
N CYS A 224 -3.06 -2.05 -8.36
CA CYS A 224 -3.44 -3.46 -8.31
C CYS A 224 -4.18 -3.83 -9.60
N TYR A 225 -3.70 -4.84 -10.30
CA TYR A 225 -4.33 -5.34 -11.52
C TYR A 225 -4.51 -6.86 -11.44
N ASN A 226 -5.72 -7.37 -11.66
CA ASN A 226 -6.01 -8.81 -11.60
C ASN A 226 -5.54 -9.44 -10.27
N VAL A 227 -6.09 -8.93 -9.16
CA VAL A 227 -5.81 -9.41 -7.82
C VAL A 227 -7.09 -10.06 -7.27
N VAL A 228 -6.99 -11.30 -6.76
CA VAL A 228 -8.19 -12.07 -6.36
C VAL A 228 -8.88 -11.49 -5.14
N GLY A 229 -8.10 -11.14 -4.11
CA GLY A 229 -8.61 -10.43 -2.93
C GLY A 229 -8.65 -8.92 -3.15
N PRO A 230 -8.95 -8.13 -2.09
CA PRO A 230 -8.94 -6.68 -2.20
C PRO A 230 -7.61 -6.14 -2.69
N CYS A 231 -7.62 -5.07 -3.49
CA CYS A 231 -6.37 -4.34 -3.77
C CYS A 231 -5.75 -3.87 -2.46
N ILE A 232 -6.57 -3.32 -1.57
CA ILE A 232 -6.13 -2.86 -0.25
C ILE A 232 -7.14 -3.32 0.78
N ILE A 233 -6.66 -3.91 1.88
CA ILE A 233 -7.45 -4.19 3.08
C ILE A 233 -6.71 -3.68 4.31
N VAL A 234 -7.38 -2.80 5.06
CA VAL A 234 -6.86 -2.26 6.33
C VAL A 234 -7.80 -2.58 7.49
N TYR A 235 -7.23 -3.09 8.57
CA TYR A 235 -7.94 -3.37 9.80
C TYR A 235 -7.85 -2.18 10.78
N ASP A 236 -8.52 -2.28 11.92
CA ASP A 236 -8.56 -1.24 12.94
C ASP A 236 -7.18 -1.01 13.58
N GLY A 237 -6.71 0.24 13.62
CA GLY A 237 -5.48 0.64 14.32
C GLY A 237 -5.62 0.86 15.83
N TYR A 238 -6.81 0.62 16.41
CA TYR A 238 -7.14 0.82 17.82
C TYR A 238 -6.88 2.25 18.34
N ASP A 239 -7.25 3.24 17.52
CA ASP A 239 -7.09 4.68 17.79
C ASP A 239 -5.64 5.15 18.04
N ARG A 240 -4.63 4.32 17.72
CA ARG A 240 -3.20 4.69 17.82
C ARG A 240 -2.74 5.65 16.73
N GLY A 241 -3.51 5.74 15.66
CA GLY A 241 -3.19 6.52 14.49
C GLY A 241 -4.14 6.18 13.35
N ARG A 242 -4.05 6.90 12.24
CA ARG A 242 -4.93 6.71 11.10
C ARG A 242 -4.13 6.24 9.89
N ASN A 243 -4.60 5.18 9.26
CA ASN A 243 -4.04 4.71 7.99
C ASN A 243 -4.56 5.59 6.84
N LEU A 244 -3.71 5.92 5.88
CA LEU A 244 -4.04 6.73 4.71
C LEU A 244 -3.94 5.89 3.44
N ILE A 245 -5.03 5.83 2.68
CA ILE A 245 -5.14 5.11 1.42
C ILE A 245 -5.43 6.14 0.34
N ASP A 246 -4.41 6.52 -0.42
CA ASP A 246 -4.43 7.74 -1.23
C ASP A 246 -4.00 7.52 -2.69
N GLY A 247 -4.85 7.87 -3.65
CA GLY A 247 -4.44 7.91 -5.06
C GLY A 247 -4.12 6.54 -5.69
N ASN A 248 -4.56 5.44 -5.09
CA ASN A 248 -4.32 4.09 -5.62
C ASN A 248 -5.29 3.77 -6.76
N LEU A 249 -4.89 2.81 -7.60
CA LEU A 249 -5.69 2.27 -8.68
C LEU A 249 -5.94 0.78 -8.44
N ALA A 250 -7.21 0.38 -8.39
CA ALA A 250 -7.63 -1.01 -8.28
C ALA A 250 -8.43 -1.38 -9.53
N VAL A 251 -7.89 -2.26 -10.37
CA VAL A 251 -8.55 -2.71 -11.61
C VAL A 251 -8.67 -4.22 -11.59
N ASN A 252 -9.89 -4.73 -11.76
CA ASN A 252 -10.16 -6.16 -11.63
C ASN A 252 -9.57 -6.74 -10.33
N ALA A 253 -9.62 -5.94 -9.26
CA ALA A 253 -9.18 -6.34 -7.92
C ALA A 253 -10.41 -6.76 -7.11
N GLY A 254 -10.25 -7.75 -6.24
CA GLY A 254 -11.38 -8.36 -5.56
C GLY A 254 -12.23 -9.14 -6.55
N THR A 255 -11.63 -9.97 -7.42
CA THR A 255 -12.43 -10.82 -8.33
C THR A 255 -13.31 -11.82 -7.58
N ALA A 256 -13.08 -12.01 -6.28
CA ALA A 256 -14.00 -12.69 -5.35
C ALA A 256 -14.38 -11.82 -4.12
N ASP A 257 -14.07 -10.50 -4.15
CA ASP A 257 -14.12 -9.64 -2.96
C ASP A 257 -14.32 -8.15 -3.33
N ILE A 258 -13.98 -7.24 -2.42
CA ILE A 258 -14.12 -5.79 -2.53
C ILE A 258 -12.83 -5.16 -3.07
N GLY A 259 -12.91 -4.12 -3.90
CA GLY A 259 -11.73 -3.43 -4.44
C GLY A 259 -10.83 -2.83 -3.35
N ILE A 260 -11.38 -1.98 -2.47
CA ILE A 260 -10.71 -1.45 -1.28
C ILE A 260 -11.58 -1.69 -0.05
N GLN A 261 -11.01 -2.31 0.98
CA GLN A 261 -11.72 -2.63 2.22
C GLN A 261 -11.05 -1.97 3.43
N CYS A 262 -11.87 -1.46 4.35
CA CYS A 262 -11.41 -1.06 5.68
C CYS A 262 -12.37 -1.51 6.79
N THR A 263 -11.87 -1.69 8.00
CA THR A 263 -12.73 -1.88 9.19
C THR A 263 -12.91 -0.59 9.99
N SER A 264 -11.83 0.10 10.35
CA SER A 264 -11.82 1.32 11.17
C SER A 264 -10.53 2.12 10.96
N GLY A 265 -10.51 3.39 11.37
CA GLY A 265 -9.28 4.17 11.52
C GLY A 265 -8.55 4.44 10.20
N ALA A 266 -9.30 4.74 9.13
CA ALA A 266 -8.77 4.93 7.79
C ALA A 266 -9.31 6.21 7.11
N THR A 267 -8.44 6.90 6.38
CA THR A 267 -8.84 7.87 5.34
C THR A 267 -8.59 7.23 3.98
N ILE A 268 -9.64 7.09 3.18
CA ILE A 268 -9.61 6.54 1.82
C ILE A 268 -9.93 7.68 0.86
N THR A 269 -8.93 8.15 0.13
CA THR A 269 -9.05 9.34 -0.71
C THR A 269 -8.37 9.25 -2.08
N ASN A 270 -8.89 9.98 -3.06
CA ASN A 270 -8.33 10.05 -4.41
C ASN A 270 -8.20 8.71 -5.14
N ASN A 271 -8.76 7.60 -4.64
CA ASN A 271 -8.56 6.29 -5.26
C ASN A 271 -9.49 6.11 -6.46
N ILE A 272 -9.04 5.32 -7.43
CA ILE A 272 -9.85 4.86 -8.56
C ILE A 272 -10.03 3.35 -8.43
N VAL A 273 -11.29 2.90 -8.38
CA VAL A 273 -11.64 1.47 -8.33
C VAL A 273 -12.49 1.11 -9.53
N ILE A 274 -12.06 0.10 -10.28
CA ILE A 274 -12.65 -0.31 -11.54
C ILE A 274 -12.95 -1.80 -11.47
N ASN A 275 -14.20 -2.17 -11.74
CA ASN A 275 -14.57 -3.55 -12.02
C ASN A 275 -14.18 -4.55 -10.91
N SER A 276 -14.38 -4.19 -9.65
CA SER A 276 -14.30 -5.16 -8.53
C SER A 276 -15.55 -6.04 -8.49
N ASN A 277 -15.46 -7.27 -7.99
CA ASN A 277 -16.57 -8.24 -8.13
C ASN A 277 -17.68 -8.06 -7.09
N LEU A 278 -17.37 -7.80 -5.81
CA LEU A 278 -18.41 -7.66 -4.77
C LEU A 278 -18.82 -6.20 -4.55
N ALA A 279 -17.85 -5.32 -4.28
CA ALA A 279 -18.09 -3.90 -4.11
C ALA A 279 -16.84 -3.09 -4.43
N GLY A 280 -16.99 -1.80 -4.72
CA GLY A 280 -15.85 -0.91 -4.98
C GLY A 280 -15.04 -0.63 -3.72
N ILE A 281 -15.68 0.05 -2.77
CA ILE A 281 -15.16 0.36 -1.45
C ILE A 281 -16.06 -0.27 -0.40
N GLY A 282 -15.47 -0.91 0.60
CA GLY A 282 -16.19 -1.60 1.67
C GLY A 282 -15.74 -1.17 3.05
N VAL A 283 -16.71 -0.81 3.90
CA VAL A 283 -16.51 -0.72 5.35
C VAL A 283 -17.13 -1.96 5.98
N ILE A 284 -16.31 -2.88 6.48
CA ILE A 284 -16.77 -4.18 6.97
C ILE A 284 -16.10 -4.53 8.29
N VAL A 285 -16.93 -4.87 9.28
CA VAL A 285 -16.49 -5.54 10.50
C VAL A 285 -16.04 -6.95 10.15
N ASN A 286 -14.81 -7.30 10.51
CA ASN A 286 -14.31 -8.65 10.26
C ASN A 286 -14.58 -9.53 11.48
N SER A 287 -15.55 -10.44 11.35
CA SER A 287 -16.00 -11.36 12.41
C SER A 287 -14.93 -12.35 12.88
N LEU A 288 -13.83 -12.53 12.14
CA LEU A 288 -12.71 -13.37 12.57
C LEU A 288 -11.88 -12.73 13.69
N TYR A 289 -12.11 -11.45 14.00
CA TYR A 289 -11.35 -10.71 15.01
C TYR A 289 -12.32 -10.23 16.10
N PRO A 290 -12.55 -11.00 17.18
CA PRO A 290 -13.55 -10.69 18.19
C PRO A 290 -13.32 -9.33 18.86
N ASN A 291 -12.07 -8.87 18.92
CA ASN A 291 -11.68 -7.56 19.46
C ASN A 291 -11.92 -6.39 18.49
N VAL A 292 -12.36 -6.64 17.26
CA VAL A 292 -12.71 -5.64 16.25
C VAL A 292 -14.22 -5.72 15.99
N SER A 293 -15.03 -5.44 17.02
CA SER A 293 -16.49 -5.64 16.95
C SER A 293 -17.27 -4.43 16.42
N TYR A 294 -16.59 -3.34 16.03
CA TYR A 294 -17.24 -2.12 15.55
C TYR A 294 -16.38 -1.31 14.59
N THR A 295 -17.02 -0.53 13.73
CA THR A 295 -16.38 0.39 12.77
C THR A 295 -16.31 1.79 13.36
N ARG A 296 -15.20 2.53 13.21
CA ARG A 296 -15.11 3.95 13.64
C ARG A 296 -14.04 4.74 12.89
N ASN A 297 -14.15 6.08 12.96
CA ASN A 297 -13.12 7.02 12.52
C ASN A 297 -12.70 6.82 11.05
N ILE A 298 -13.70 6.76 10.15
CA ILE A 298 -13.50 6.51 8.72
C ILE A 298 -13.84 7.78 7.95
N THR A 299 -12.97 8.12 7.00
CA THR A 299 -13.22 9.15 6.00
C THR A 299 -13.06 8.53 4.62
N ILE A 300 -14.08 8.67 3.78
CA ILE A 300 -14.07 8.23 2.38
C ILE A 300 -14.37 9.44 1.52
N ASN A 301 -13.37 9.99 0.82
CA ASN A 301 -13.54 11.24 0.10
C ASN A 301 -12.81 11.32 -1.22
N GLN A 302 -13.43 11.95 -2.22
CA GLN A 302 -12.77 12.17 -3.52
C GLN A 302 -12.30 10.88 -4.20
N ASN A 303 -13.02 9.77 -4.05
CA ASN A 303 -12.73 8.55 -4.81
C ASN A 303 -13.62 8.48 -6.06
N THR A 304 -13.17 7.76 -7.08
CA THR A 304 -13.98 7.38 -8.24
C THR A 304 -14.10 5.87 -8.29
N VAL A 305 -15.33 5.36 -8.17
CA VAL A 305 -15.64 3.93 -8.32
C VAL A 305 -16.46 3.75 -9.59
N TYR A 306 -16.02 2.83 -10.45
CA TYR A 306 -16.61 2.59 -11.76
C TYR A 306 -16.86 1.11 -11.99
N MET A 307 -18.13 0.76 -12.26
CA MET A 307 -18.57 -0.57 -12.68
C MET A 307 -18.17 -1.70 -11.72
N SER A 308 -18.11 -1.43 -10.41
CA SER A 308 -18.04 -2.48 -9.40
C SER A 308 -19.33 -3.29 -9.41
N GLN A 309 -19.18 -4.62 -9.46
CA GLN A 309 -20.24 -5.57 -9.77
C GLN A 309 -20.84 -6.18 -8.49
N ALA A 310 -21.88 -7.00 -8.66
CA ALA A 310 -22.63 -7.78 -7.66
C ALA A 310 -23.38 -7.08 -6.50
N ASP A 311 -22.87 -6.02 -5.87
CA ASP A 311 -23.56 -5.44 -4.69
C ASP A 311 -23.69 -3.91 -4.66
N ALA A 312 -22.57 -3.17 -4.64
CA ALA A 312 -22.58 -1.70 -4.60
C ALA A 312 -21.23 -1.08 -4.93
N CYS A 313 -21.18 0.20 -5.31
CA CYS A 313 -19.89 0.91 -5.32
C CYS A 313 -19.37 1.15 -3.91
N LEU A 314 -20.24 1.56 -2.98
CA LEU A 314 -19.90 1.69 -1.57
C LEU A 314 -20.78 0.74 -0.73
N ARG A 315 -20.13 -0.21 -0.07
CA ARG A 315 -20.78 -1.16 0.86
C ARG A 315 -20.42 -0.81 2.30
N LEU A 316 -21.43 -0.64 3.14
CA LEU A 316 -21.31 -0.34 4.57
C LEU A 316 -21.97 -1.48 5.35
N ASN A 317 -21.19 -2.32 6.04
CA ASN A 317 -21.71 -3.47 6.75
C ASN A 317 -21.41 -3.40 8.25
N SER A 318 -22.46 -3.48 9.07
CA SER A 318 -22.38 -3.49 10.54
C SER A 318 -21.68 -2.25 11.09
N VAL A 319 -22.04 -1.09 10.54
CA VAL A 319 -21.44 0.19 10.86
C VAL A 319 -22.06 0.75 12.15
N THR A 320 -21.40 0.59 13.28
CA THR A 320 -22.02 0.85 14.60
C THR A 320 -21.65 2.20 15.24
N ASN A 321 -20.74 3.01 14.67
CA ASN A 321 -20.24 4.23 15.31
C ASN A 321 -20.32 5.51 14.43
N LYS A 322 -20.51 6.66 15.11
CA LYS A 322 -20.99 7.97 14.61
C LYS A 322 -19.92 8.90 14.00
N ASN A 323 -18.77 8.38 13.61
CA ASN A 323 -17.65 9.17 13.06
C ASN A 323 -17.25 8.70 11.66
N ILE A 324 -18.24 8.60 10.77
CA ILE A 324 -18.04 8.24 9.37
C ILE A 324 -18.40 9.44 8.51
N THR A 325 -17.48 9.80 7.63
CA THR A 325 -17.67 10.90 6.68
C THR A 325 -17.42 10.39 5.28
N ILE A 326 -18.42 10.51 4.41
CA ILE A 326 -18.40 10.07 3.01
C ILE A 326 -18.73 11.29 2.15
N LEU A 327 -17.75 11.86 1.46
CA LEU A 327 -17.98 13.09 0.69
C LEU A 327 -17.27 13.18 -0.65
N ASN A 328 -17.85 13.92 -1.59
CA ASN A 328 -17.21 14.24 -2.86
C ASN A 328 -16.73 13.02 -3.65
N ASN A 329 -17.33 11.83 -3.48
CA ASN A 329 -17.00 10.64 -4.26
C ASN A 329 -17.85 10.56 -5.52
N VAL A 330 -17.35 9.88 -6.54
CA VAL A 330 -18.14 9.42 -7.69
C VAL A 330 -18.36 7.93 -7.57
N PHE A 331 -19.62 7.53 -7.46
CA PHE A 331 -20.06 6.14 -7.41
C PHE A 331 -20.87 5.84 -8.68
N TYR A 332 -20.19 5.29 -9.69
CA TYR A 332 -20.81 4.88 -10.94
C TYR A 332 -20.91 3.36 -11.02
N CYS A 333 -22.05 2.76 -10.68
CA CYS A 333 -22.19 1.31 -10.51
C CYS A 333 -23.11 0.66 -11.55
N GLY A 334 -23.50 1.41 -12.58
CA GLY A 334 -24.48 0.96 -13.56
C GLY A 334 -25.81 0.61 -12.89
N ASN A 335 -26.17 -0.67 -12.89
CA ASN A 335 -27.46 -1.15 -12.39
C ASN A 335 -27.45 -1.49 -10.89
N GLN A 336 -26.31 -1.39 -10.20
CA GLN A 336 -26.21 -1.67 -8.77
C GLN A 336 -26.42 -0.41 -7.93
N PRO A 337 -26.80 -0.54 -6.65
CA PRO A 337 -26.79 0.55 -5.69
C PRO A 337 -25.44 1.30 -5.69
N SER A 338 -25.50 2.64 -5.70
CA SER A 338 -24.32 3.48 -5.48
C SER A 338 -23.78 3.35 -4.07
N ILE A 339 -24.68 3.33 -3.10
CA ILE A 339 -24.37 3.18 -1.68
C ILE A 339 -25.35 2.16 -1.10
N LYS A 340 -24.83 1.14 -0.42
CA LYS A 340 -25.63 0.14 0.30
C LYS A 340 -25.15 0.03 1.74
N ALA A 341 -26.07 0.14 2.70
CA ALA A 341 -25.79 -0.08 4.11
C ALA A 341 -26.71 -1.15 4.70
N SER A 342 -26.16 -2.03 5.54
CA SER A 342 -26.94 -3.10 6.21
C SER A 342 -27.63 -2.63 7.50
N ASN A 343 -27.31 -1.44 8.00
CA ASN A 343 -27.84 -0.89 9.22
C ASN A 343 -28.09 0.63 9.09
N ASP A 344 -28.78 1.18 10.08
CA ASP A 344 -29.07 2.61 10.14
C ASP A 344 -27.80 3.45 10.27
N LEU A 345 -27.70 4.51 9.46
CA LEU A 345 -26.55 5.40 9.40
C LEU A 345 -26.79 6.74 10.09
N THR A 346 -27.76 6.84 11.02
CA THR A 346 -28.00 8.07 11.79
C THR A 346 -26.71 8.55 12.46
N GLY A 347 -26.28 9.77 12.11
CA GLY A 347 -25.04 10.39 12.58
C GLY A 347 -23.83 10.23 11.65
N ALA A 348 -23.93 9.41 10.60
CA ALA A 348 -22.96 9.45 9.50
C ALA A 348 -23.13 10.74 8.69
N ARG A 349 -22.02 11.26 8.18
CA ARG A 349 -21.97 12.48 7.36
C ARG A 349 -21.78 12.10 5.89
N ILE A 350 -22.81 12.32 5.07
CA ILE A 350 -22.76 12.00 3.64
C ILE A 350 -23.06 13.26 2.83
N TYR A 351 -22.07 13.76 2.07
CA TYR A 351 -22.16 15.05 1.38
C TYR A 351 -21.67 14.99 -0.07
N ASN A 352 -22.42 15.58 -1.00
CA ASN A 352 -21.97 15.89 -2.37
C ASN A 352 -21.29 14.72 -3.11
N ASN A 353 -21.80 13.50 -2.90
CA ASN A 353 -21.39 12.34 -3.68
C ASN A 353 -22.22 12.28 -4.96
N ALA A 354 -21.54 12.05 -6.09
CA ALA A 354 -22.14 11.80 -7.38
C ALA A 354 -22.50 10.31 -7.50
N THR A 355 -23.73 9.98 -7.87
CA THR A 355 -24.24 8.60 -7.88
C THR A 355 -24.90 8.23 -9.20
N ASN A 356 -24.55 7.08 -9.76
CA ASN A 356 -25.29 6.41 -10.83
C ASN A 356 -25.84 5.10 -10.26
N GLY A 357 -27.05 5.18 -9.69
CA GLY A 357 -27.70 4.09 -8.96
C GLY A 357 -28.45 4.58 -7.74
N SER A 358 -29.13 3.66 -7.06
CA SER A 358 -29.89 3.95 -5.84
C SER A 358 -28.99 4.08 -4.60
N ILE A 359 -29.50 4.74 -3.57
CA ILE A 359 -28.93 4.71 -2.23
C ILE A 359 -29.84 3.81 -1.39
N SER A 360 -29.34 2.65 -0.99
CA SER A 360 -30.03 1.65 -0.17
C SER A 360 -29.52 1.71 1.27
N ALA A 361 -29.95 2.71 2.03
CA ALA A 361 -29.54 2.90 3.41
C ALA A 361 -30.56 3.78 4.17
N THR A 362 -30.75 3.54 5.47
CA THR A 362 -31.63 4.32 6.35
C THR A 362 -30.82 5.27 7.23
N GLY A 363 -31.47 6.29 7.80
CA GLY A 363 -30.83 7.23 8.73
C GLY A 363 -29.85 8.22 8.09
N ILE A 364 -29.77 8.28 6.75
CA ILE A 364 -28.92 9.24 6.05
C ILE A 364 -29.67 10.56 5.89
N SER A 365 -29.14 11.65 6.45
CA SER A 365 -29.44 13.00 5.97
C SER A 365 -28.60 13.27 4.71
N SER A 366 -29.07 12.85 3.53
CA SER A 366 -28.29 12.97 2.28
C SER A 366 -28.32 14.42 1.78
N CYS A 367 -27.53 15.28 2.42
CA CYS A 367 -27.33 16.64 1.95
C CYS A 367 -26.44 16.61 0.69
N GLY A 368 -27.06 16.82 -0.47
CA GLY A 368 -26.33 17.17 -1.69
C GLY A 368 -25.84 16.02 -2.55
N THR A 369 -26.28 14.77 -2.35
CA THR A 369 -26.04 13.72 -3.37
C THR A 369 -26.72 14.07 -4.69
N PHE A 370 -26.07 13.82 -5.82
CA PHE A 370 -26.61 14.17 -7.14
C PHE A 370 -26.34 13.07 -8.17
N ALA A 371 -27.21 12.99 -9.17
CA ALA A 371 -27.09 11.99 -10.22
C ALA A 371 -25.91 12.29 -11.16
N VAL A 372 -25.25 11.23 -11.63
CA VAL A 372 -24.20 11.31 -12.64
C VAL A 372 -24.41 10.24 -13.72
N SER A 373 -23.97 10.55 -14.94
CA SER A 373 -23.95 9.65 -16.09
C SER A 373 -22.53 9.51 -16.65
N SER A 374 -22.31 8.56 -17.56
CA SER A 374 -20.99 8.28 -18.13
C SER A 374 -20.37 9.47 -18.88
N ASN A 375 -21.19 10.39 -19.40
CA ASN A 375 -20.75 11.64 -20.04
C ASN A 375 -20.12 12.66 -19.07
N ALA A 376 -20.13 12.41 -17.76
CA ALA A 376 -19.42 13.22 -16.79
C ALA A 376 -17.89 13.06 -16.90
N PHE A 377 -17.43 12.03 -17.59
CA PHE A 377 -16.02 11.71 -17.81
C PHE A 377 -15.65 11.95 -19.28
N LEU A 378 -14.36 12.19 -19.55
CA LEU A 378 -13.85 12.30 -20.91
C LEU A 378 -14.08 11.01 -21.72
N ASN A 379 -13.72 9.86 -21.15
CA ASN A 379 -13.97 8.55 -21.77
C ASN A 379 -13.89 7.42 -20.74
N ALA A 380 -14.95 7.20 -19.97
CA ALA A 380 -14.96 6.17 -18.93
C ALA A 380 -14.79 4.74 -19.49
N ALA A 381 -15.24 4.47 -20.72
CA ALA A 381 -15.08 3.18 -21.37
C ALA A 381 -13.61 2.85 -21.68
N ALA A 382 -12.79 3.87 -21.94
CA ALA A 382 -11.34 3.76 -22.09
C ALA A 382 -10.59 4.16 -20.80
N THR A 383 -11.20 3.89 -19.64
CA THR A 383 -10.63 4.13 -18.29
C THR A 383 -10.18 5.59 -18.02
N ASN A 384 -10.65 6.56 -18.80
CA ASN A 384 -10.37 7.97 -18.58
C ASN A 384 -11.50 8.63 -17.78
N PHE A 385 -11.34 8.63 -16.44
CA PHE A 385 -12.27 9.23 -15.50
C PHE A 385 -12.00 10.71 -15.19
N TYR A 386 -11.15 11.36 -15.97
CA TYR A 386 -11.00 12.81 -15.87
C TYR A 386 -12.34 13.48 -16.26
N PRO A 387 -12.82 14.50 -15.53
CA PRO A 387 -14.09 15.15 -15.83
C PRO A 387 -14.10 15.76 -17.23
N ALA A 388 -15.19 15.55 -17.97
CA ALA A 388 -15.43 16.29 -19.21
C ALA A 388 -15.66 17.78 -18.91
N SER A 389 -15.41 18.68 -19.89
CA SER A 389 -15.60 20.13 -19.69
C SER A 389 -17.04 20.53 -19.34
N SER A 390 -18.04 19.75 -19.76
CA SER A 390 -19.45 19.92 -19.41
C SER A 390 -19.88 19.16 -18.15
N SER A 391 -18.92 18.57 -17.42
CA SER A 391 -19.22 17.65 -16.32
C SER A 391 -19.84 18.37 -15.13
N LEU A 392 -20.92 17.80 -14.60
CA LEU A 392 -21.52 18.23 -13.35
C LEU A 392 -20.64 17.96 -12.13
N LEU A 393 -19.50 17.27 -12.28
CA LEU A 393 -18.58 17.02 -11.16
C LEU A 393 -17.79 18.28 -10.78
N ILE A 394 -17.58 19.18 -11.73
CA ILE A 394 -16.71 20.36 -11.61
C ILE A 394 -17.32 21.33 -10.59
N ASN A 395 -16.51 21.75 -9.62
CA ASN A 395 -16.90 22.70 -8.57
C ASN A 395 -18.17 22.31 -7.78
N LYS A 396 -18.51 21.02 -7.70
CA LYS A 396 -19.65 20.53 -6.90
C LYS A 396 -19.26 19.94 -5.57
N GLY A 397 -17.98 19.76 -5.28
CA GLY A 397 -17.55 19.24 -3.99
C GLY A 397 -17.71 20.26 -2.88
N VAL A 398 -17.83 19.77 -1.66
CA VAL A 398 -17.76 20.58 -0.44
C VAL A 398 -16.34 20.59 0.10
N ASN A 399 -15.84 21.75 0.51
CA ASN A 399 -14.65 21.81 1.36
C ASN A 399 -15.05 21.61 2.82
N LEU A 400 -14.66 20.46 3.38
CA LEU A 400 -14.66 20.19 4.80
C LEU A 400 -13.22 19.91 5.21
N ARG A 401 -12.93 19.92 6.53
CA ARG A 401 -11.62 19.61 7.14
C ARG A 401 -10.93 18.33 6.60
N TYR A 402 -11.67 17.47 5.91
CA TYR A 402 -11.25 16.18 5.40
C TYR A 402 -10.85 16.18 3.91
N GLN A 403 -10.93 17.30 3.20
CA GLN A 403 -10.56 17.39 1.79
C GLN A 403 -9.05 17.09 1.57
N ALA A 404 -8.74 16.28 0.56
CA ALA A 404 -7.37 16.13 0.09
C ALA A 404 -6.88 17.43 -0.58
N PHE A 405 -5.62 17.81 -0.35
CA PHE A 405 -5.02 19.00 -0.98
C PHE A 405 -4.73 18.80 -2.47
N TYR A 406 -4.48 17.56 -2.87
CA TYR A 406 -4.13 17.18 -4.24
C TYR A 406 -5.07 16.09 -4.74
N ASP A 407 -5.19 15.97 -6.06
CA ASP A 407 -5.98 14.95 -6.73
C ASP A 407 -5.15 13.70 -7.09
N TYR A 408 -5.75 12.77 -7.83
CA TYR A 408 -5.09 11.56 -8.31
C TYR A 408 -3.84 11.84 -9.17
N ASN A 409 -3.79 12.96 -9.90
CA ASN A 409 -2.62 13.36 -10.69
C ASN A 409 -1.57 14.14 -9.87
N GLY A 410 -1.83 14.38 -8.58
CA GLY A 410 -1.01 15.28 -7.77
C GLY A 410 -1.25 16.75 -8.07
N MET A 411 -2.35 17.11 -8.74
CA MET A 411 -2.71 18.50 -9.01
C MET A 411 -3.41 19.13 -7.79
N PRO A 412 -3.13 20.39 -7.43
CA PRO A 412 -3.84 21.07 -6.37
C PRO A 412 -5.35 21.12 -6.62
N ARG A 413 -6.15 20.91 -5.57
CA ARG A 413 -7.61 21.02 -5.62
C ARG A 413 -8.07 22.44 -5.26
N SER A 414 -9.22 22.85 -5.80
CA SER A 414 -9.91 24.07 -5.33
C SER A 414 -10.21 23.98 -3.84
N ILE A 415 -9.80 24.99 -3.08
CA ILE A 415 -10.02 25.09 -1.63
C ILE A 415 -11.42 25.62 -1.27
N VAL A 416 -12.29 25.88 -2.23
CA VAL A 416 -13.66 26.37 -1.97
C VAL A 416 -14.67 25.34 -2.44
N THR A 417 -14.55 24.94 -3.70
CA THR A 417 -15.44 24.00 -4.37
C THR A 417 -14.60 23.01 -5.17
N PRO A 418 -14.04 21.95 -4.56
CA PRO A 418 -13.29 20.95 -5.31
C PRO A 418 -14.16 20.24 -6.35
N THR A 419 -13.53 19.66 -7.35
CA THR A 419 -14.22 18.69 -8.21
C THR A 419 -14.54 17.42 -7.43
N VAL A 420 -15.74 16.87 -7.66
CA VAL A 420 -16.18 15.58 -7.10
C VAL A 420 -15.47 14.43 -7.83
N GLY A 421 -14.91 13.49 -7.08
CA GLY A 421 -14.16 12.34 -7.60
C GLY A 421 -12.64 12.46 -7.47
N ALA A 422 -11.94 11.47 -8.03
CA ALA A 422 -10.48 11.32 -7.90
C ALA A 422 -9.66 12.42 -8.56
N TYR A 423 -10.21 13.13 -9.53
CA TYR A 423 -9.50 14.17 -10.28
C TYR A 423 -9.99 15.57 -9.92
N GLU A 424 -9.11 16.56 -10.06
CA GLU A 424 -9.45 17.96 -10.13
C GLU A 424 -9.53 18.40 -11.60
N TYR A 425 -10.59 19.12 -11.94
CA TYR A 425 -10.71 19.70 -13.27
C TYR A 425 -9.91 21.00 -13.34
N SER A 426 -9.02 21.09 -14.32
CA SER A 426 -8.09 22.21 -14.52
C SER A 426 -7.88 22.55 -15.99
N THR A 427 -8.02 21.56 -16.90
CA THR A 427 -7.93 21.78 -18.34
C THR A 427 -8.96 20.92 -19.08
N THR A 428 -9.11 21.10 -20.40
CA THR A 428 -10.04 20.29 -21.19
C THR A 428 -9.65 18.81 -21.28
N ASN A 429 -8.35 18.51 -21.23
CA ASN A 429 -7.83 17.15 -21.27
C ASN A 429 -7.32 16.73 -19.88
N ASN A 430 -7.11 15.43 -19.67
CA ASN A 430 -6.43 14.96 -18.47
C ASN A 430 -4.96 15.44 -18.51
N PRO A 431 -4.51 16.33 -17.60
CA PRO A 431 -3.15 16.86 -17.61
C PRO A 431 -2.14 15.87 -17.02
N GLY A 432 -2.62 14.85 -16.32
CA GLY A 432 -1.79 13.80 -15.76
C GLY A 432 -1.90 12.51 -16.56
N CYS A 433 -1.69 11.41 -15.87
CA CYS A 433 -1.38 10.15 -16.53
C CYS A 433 -2.67 9.35 -16.81
N PRO A 434 -2.73 8.65 -17.96
CA PRO A 434 -3.83 7.75 -18.23
C PRO A 434 -3.84 6.62 -17.20
N VAL A 435 -5.04 6.12 -16.91
CA VAL A 435 -5.20 4.88 -16.13
C VAL A 435 -4.77 3.71 -17.00
N ILE A 436 -3.63 3.10 -16.65
CA ILE A 436 -3.01 1.99 -17.38
C ILE A 436 -2.74 0.81 -16.45
N ASN A 437 -2.67 -0.40 -17.02
CA ASN A 437 -2.31 -1.63 -16.31
C ASN A 437 -0.79 -1.73 -16.19
N ASN A 438 -0.19 -0.79 -15.47
CA ASN A 438 1.24 -0.69 -15.19
C ASN A 438 1.42 0.17 -13.93
N PHE A 439 2.66 0.45 -13.53
CA PHE A 439 2.98 1.53 -12.60
C PHE A 439 2.20 2.79 -12.96
N LYS A 440 1.61 3.39 -11.92
CA LYS A 440 1.10 4.76 -12.03
C LYS A 440 2.28 5.66 -12.35
N CYS A 441 2.23 6.35 -13.49
CA CYS A 441 3.32 7.21 -13.89
C CYS A 441 3.55 8.30 -12.82
N ALA A 442 4.81 8.62 -12.56
CA ALA A 442 5.15 9.73 -11.68
C ALA A 442 4.70 11.05 -12.32
N SER A 443 3.95 11.88 -11.58
CA SER A 443 3.61 13.22 -12.04
C SER A 443 4.90 14.03 -12.23
N SER A 444 5.12 14.55 -13.43
CA SER A 444 6.32 15.36 -13.76
C SER A 444 6.30 16.76 -13.14
N THR A 445 5.17 17.18 -12.55
CA THR A 445 4.92 18.58 -12.14
C THR A 445 4.57 18.76 -10.67
N ALA A 446 4.35 17.69 -9.90
CA ALA A 446 4.01 17.78 -8.49
C ALA A 446 5.06 17.06 -7.64
N SER A 447 5.75 17.82 -6.79
CA SER A 447 6.36 17.25 -5.59
C SER A 447 5.22 16.62 -4.79
N VAL A 448 5.05 15.30 -4.88
CA VAL A 448 4.10 14.55 -4.05
C VAL A 448 4.36 15.01 -2.62
N PRO A 449 3.35 15.51 -1.88
CA PRO A 449 3.56 15.96 -0.53
C PRO A 449 4.23 14.85 0.25
N GLN A 450 5.41 15.15 0.80
CA GLN A 450 5.92 14.42 1.93
C GLN A 450 4.89 14.70 3.02
N TYR A 451 3.94 13.77 3.21
CA TYR A 451 3.25 13.73 4.48
C TYR A 451 4.38 13.49 5.45
N PRO A 452 4.62 14.39 6.41
CA PRO A 452 5.64 14.10 7.40
C PRO A 452 5.25 12.73 7.97
N LEU A 453 6.11 11.73 7.74
CA LEU A 453 6.20 10.61 8.66
C LEU A 453 6.65 11.28 9.95
N THR A 454 5.69 11.80 10.71
CA THR A 454 6.00 12.43 11.99
C THR A 454 6.64 11.35 12.85
N PRO A 455 7.84 11.56 13.41
CA PRO A 455 8.48 10.62 14.32
C PRO A 455 7.59 10.17 15.47
#